data_AF-A0A3A8EYK3-F1
#
_entry.id   AF-A0A3A8EYK3-F1
#
_cell.length_a   1.000
_cell.length_b   1.000
_cell.length_c   1.000
_cell.angle_alpha   90.00
_cell.angle_beta   90.00
_cell.angle_gamma   90.00
#
_symmetry.space_group_name_H-M   'P 1'
#
loop_
_entity.id
_entity.type
_entity.pdbx_description
1 polymer ?
#
loop_
_entity_poly.entity_id
_entity_poly.type
_entity_poly.pdbx_seq_one_letter_code
_entity_poly.pdbx_strand_id
1 'polypeptide(L)'
;MNERKIKTCDFCDDGNGGCVFPYYGLAPHVHTKPIDGTVFTGEIPENFSPDEEEDGLGVYTHCPNCGGDGTYEGTSIEAEGG
;
A
#
# COMPACT_ATOMS: atom_id res chain seq x y z
N MET A 1 -15.35 -2.36 26.69
CA MET A 1 -14.72 -3.04 25.54
C MET A 1 -13.58 -2.15 25.09
N ASN A 2 -12.33 -2.62 25.08
CA ASN A 2 -11.23 -1.83 24.52
C ASN A 2 -11.43 -1.81 23.00
N GLU A 3 -11.82 -0.66 22.48
CA GLU A 3 -12.14 -0.44 21.07
C GLU A 3 -10.85 -0.61 20.27
N ARG A 4 -10.68 -1.76 19.62
CA ARG A 4 -9.56 -1.96 18.69
C ARG A 4 -9.75 -0.98 17.54
N LYS A 5 -8.84 -0.02 17.40
CA LYS A 5 -8.85 0.98 16.33
C LYS A 5 -7.82 0.61 15.27
N ILE A 6 -8.17 0.77 13.99
CA ILE A 6 -7.22 0.65 12.89
C ILE A 6 -6.23 1.81 12.97
N LYS A 7 -4.95 1.53 12.71
CA LYS A 7 -3.93 2.59 12.65
C LYS A 7 -4.14 3.42 11.38
N THR A 8 -4.55 4.68 11.52
CA THR A 8 -4.87 5.57 10.38
C THR A 8 -4.44 7.01 10.66
N CYS A 9 -4.34 7.82 9.60
CA CYS A 9 -4.13 9.27 9.68
C CYS A 9 -4.83 9.97 8.50
N ASP A 10 -4.89 11.30 8.50
CA ASP A 10 -5.56 12.09 7.44
C ASP A 10 -5.06 11.80 6.02
N PHE A 11 -3.84 11.27 5.86
CA PHE A 11 -3.28 10.90 4.56
C PHE A 11 -3.81 9.56 4.02
N CYS A 12 -4.17 8.65 4.91
CA CYS A 12 -4.56 7.28 4.55
C CYS A 12 -5.96 6.88 5.03
N ASP A 13 -6.73 7.83 5.57
CA ASP A 13 -8.10 7.60 5.98
C ASP A 13 -8.97 7.23 4.77
N ASP A 14 -9.72 6.15 4.89
CA ASP A 14 -10.65 5.68 3.87
C ASP A 14 -12.02 6.38 3.94
N GLY A 15 -12.20 7.29 4.90
CA GLY A 15 -13.44 8.02 5.18
C GLY A 15 -14.45 7.27 6.05
N ASN A 16 -14.12 6.04 6.47
CA ASN A 16 -14.92 5.19 7.36
C ASN A 16 -14.16 4.82 8.64
N GLY A 17 -13.05 5.49 8.93
CA GLY A 17 -12.19 5.20 10.08
C GLY A 17 -11.22 4.03 9.87
N GLY A 18 -11.02 3.60 8.61
CA GLY A 18 -10.06 2.59 8.19
C GLY A 18 -8.83 3.19 7.48
N CYS A 19 -7.94 2.32 7.03
CA CYS A 19 -6.76 2.68 6.25
C CYS A 19 -6.96 2.24 4.81
N VAL A 20 -6.64 3.09 3.83
CA VAL A 20 -6.64 2.70 2.40
C VAL A 20 -5.54 1.69 2.05
N PHE A 21 -4.55 1.51 2.91
CA PHE A 21 -3.50 0.50 2.76
C PHE A 21 -3.90 -0.81 3.49
N PRO A 22 -3.47 -1.98 2.97
CA PRO A 22 -2.74 -2.16 1.72
C PRO A 22 -3.65 -2.01 0.50
N TYR A 23 -3.08 -1.59 -0.64
CA TYR A 23 -3.78 -1.61 -1.92
C TYR A 23 -2.86 -2.06 -3.06
N TYR A 24 -3.44 -2.77 -4.04
CA TYR A 24 -2.73 -3.18 -5.25
C TYR A 24 -2.82 -2.09 -6.33
N GLY A 25 -1.71 -1.78 -7.00
CA GLY A 25 -1.68 -0.73 -8.00
C GLY A 25 -0.36 -0.63 -8.77
N LEU A 26 -0.25 0.43 -9.56
CA LEU A 26 0.95 0.72 -10.36
C LEU A 26 2.05 1.35 -9.48
N ALA A 27 3.28 0.85 -9.66
CA ALA A 27 4.48 1.55 -9.25
C ALA A 27 4.65 2.85 -10.07
N PRO A 28 5.58 3.75 -9.70
CA PRO A 28 5.80 5.01 -10.42
C PRO A 28 6.03 4.81 -11.92
N HIS A 29 5.17 5.43 -12.74
CA HIS A 29 5.17 5.32 -14.19
C HIS A 29 5.22 6.70 -14.86
N VAL A 30 5.77 6.74 -16.08
CA VAL A 30 5.79 7.93 -16.93
C VAL A 30 4.88 7.75 -18.14
N HIS A 31 4.24 8.83 -18.57
CA HIS A 31 3.46 8.86 -19.80
C HIS A 31 4.36 9.27 -20.97
N THR A 32 4.64 8.32 -21.86
CA THR A 32 5.37 8.53 -23.12
C THR A 32 4.45 8.94 -24.28
N LYS A 33 3.14 8.66 -24.17
CA LYS A 33 2.09 8.98 -25.15
C LYS A 33 0.74 9.22 -24.45
N PRO A 34 -0.21 9.93 -25.10
CA PRO A 34 -1.53 10.19 -24.52
C PRO A 34 -2.41 8.95 -24.27
N ILE A 35 -2.21 7.87 -25.02
CA ILE A 35 -2.97 6.60 -24.93
C ILE A 35 -1.95 5.46 -25.02
N ASP A 36 -2.09 4.43 -24.19
CA ASP A 36 -1.20 3.25 -24.11
C ASP A 36 0.29 3.61 -24.02
N GLY A 37 0.59 4.71 -23.33
CA GLY A 37 1.93 5.29 -23.22
C GLY A 37 2.57 5.16 -21.85
N THR A 38 2.01 4.40 -20.91
CA THR A 38 2.53 4.30 -19.55
C THR A 38 3.67 3.30 -19.47
N VAL A 39 4.83 3.74 -18.98
CA VAL A 39 6.02 2.91 -18.81
C VAL A 39 6.48 2.99 -17.35
N PHE A 40 6.70 1.83 -16.73
CA PHE A 40 7.26 1.74 -15.40
C PHE A 40 8.67 2.35 -15.34
N THR A 41 8.96 3.13 -14.31
CA THR A 41 10.23 3.87 -14.19
C THR A 41 11.40 3.03 -13.68
N GLY A 42 11.13 1.85 -13.11
CA GLY A 42 12.11 1.05 -12.37
C GLY A 42 12.27 1.48 -10.90
N GLU A 43 11.61 2.56 -10.46
CA GLU A 43 11.61 2.97 -9.07
C GLU A 43 10.70 2.07 -8.23
N ILE A 44 11.24 1.53 -7.13
CA ILE A 44 10.48 0.73 -6.16
C ILE A 44 10.43 1.49 -4.83
N PRO A 45 9.29 2.09 -4.48
CA PRO A 45 9.11 2.76 -3.19
C PRO A 45 9.29 1.79 -2.01
N GLU A 46 9.74 2.29 -0.85
CA GLU A 46 9.96 1.48 0.36
C GLU A 46 8.69 0.74 0.82
N ASN A 47 7.53 1.36 0.65
CA ASN A 47 6.24 0.78 1.03
C ASN A 47 5.59 -0.04 -0.08
N PHE A 48 6.33 -0.46 -1.11
CA PHE A 48 5.81 -1.22 -2.25
C PHE A 48 6.42 -2.62 -2.31
N SER A 49 5.54 -3.64 -2.37
CA SER A 49 5.91 -5.03 -2.63
C SER A 49 5.57 -5.37 -4.08
N PRO A 50 6.58 -5.54 -4.96
CA PRO A 50 6.33 -5.86 -6.37
C PRO A 50 5.59 -7.18 -6.54
N ASP A 51 4.76 -7.25 -7.58
CA ASP A 51 4.23 -8.49 -8.10
C ASP A 51 5.32 -9.20 -8.93
N GLU A 52 5.56 -10.48 -8.67
CA GLU A 52 6.58 -11.25 -9.39
C GLU A 52 6.16 -11.60 -10.83
N GLU A 53 4.86 -11.57 -11.12
CA GLU A 53 4.30 -11.95 -12.43
C GLU A 53 4.09 -10.75 -13.37
N GLU A 54 4.00 -9.52 -12.84
CA GLU A 54 3.61 -8.32 -13.59
C GLU A 54 4.52 -7.11 -13.28
N ASP A 55 5.40 -6.75 -14.23
CA ASP A 55 6.37 -5.68 -14.04
C ASP A 55 5.71 -4.31 -13.83
N GLY A 56 6.15 -3.60 -12.78
CA GLY A 56 5.59 -2.31 -12.38
C GLY A 56 4.22 -2.37 -11.68
N LEU A 57 3.71 -3.56 -11.35
CA LEU A 57 2.53 -3.75 -10.52
C LEU A 57 2.93 -4.35 -9.15
N GLY A 58 2.05 -4.23 -8.17
CA GLY A 58 2.32 -4.70 -6.82
C GLY A 58 1.43 -4.06 -5.75
N VAL A 59 1.75 -4.35 -4.50
CA VAL A 59 0.99 -3.90 -3.34
C VAL A 59 1.73 -2.79 -2.62
N TYR A 60 1.07 -1.64 -2.45
CA TYR A 60 1.49 -0.68 -1.44
C TYR A 60 1.07 -1.19 -0.06
N THR A 61 2.03 -1.49 0.79
CA THR A 61 1.82 -2.27 2.02
C THR A 61 1.35 -1.44 3.19
N HIS A 62 1.78 -0.17 3.28
CA HIS A 62 1.45 0.69 4.42
C HIS A 62 1.53 2.18 4.07
N CYS A 63 0.88 3.00 4.89
CA CYS A 63 0.93 4.45 4.81
C CYS A 63 2.36 4.95 5.16
N PRO A 64 3.01 5.75 4.29
CA PRO A 64 4.35 6.25 4.57
C PRO A 64 4.38 7.31 5.69
N ASN A 65 3.24 7.88 6.08
CA ASN A 65 3.17 8.91 7.12
C ASN A 65 2.98 8.32 8.54
N CYS A 66 2.04 7.40 8.70
CA CYS A 66 1.73 6.82 10.01
C CYS A 66 2.07 5.33 10.14
N GLY A 67 2.46 4.66 9.05
CA GLY A 67 2.70 3.20 9.03
C GLY A 67 1.44 2.37 9.22
N GLY A 68 0.26 2.93 8.92
CA GLY A 68 -1.00 2.18 8.93
C GLY A 68 -1.10 1.23 7.74
N ASP A 69 -1.46 -0.02 7.99
CA ASP A 69 -1.49 -1.14 7.03
C ASP A 69 -2.85 -1.85 7.03
N GLY A 70 -3.90 -1.15 7.47
CA GLY A 70 -5.25 -1.71 7.57
C GLY A 70 -5.45 -2.65 8.76
N THR A 71 -4.42 -2.90 9.57
CA THR A 71 -4.52 -3.69 10.80
C THR A 71 -4.84 -2.83 12.02
N TYR A 72 -5.31 -3.48 13.09
CA TYR A 72 -5.57 -2.83 14.37
C TYR A 72 -4.26 -2.48 15.09
N GLU A 73 -4.20 -1.30 15.71
CA GLU A 73 -3.04 -0.89 16.51
C GLU A 73 -2.66 -1.96 17.55
N GLY A 74 -1.38 -2.35 17.55
CA GLY A 74 -0.84 -3.38 18.44
C GLY A 74 -1.04 -4.82 17.98
N THR A 75 -1.59 -5.05 16.79
CA THR A 75 -1.61 -6.37 16.14
C THR A 75 -0.41 -6.48 15.19
N SER A 76 0.62 -7.20 15.60
CA SER A 76 1.63 -7.69 14.65
C SER A 76 1.08 -8.94 13.96
N ILE A 77 1.00 -8.92 12.63
CA ILE A 77 0.93 -10.15 11.83
C ILE A 77 2.27 -10.86 11.97
N GLU A 78 2.43 -11.65 13.03
CA GLU A 78 3.48 -12.66 13.04
C GLU A 78 3.14 -13.64 11.92
N ALA A 79 3.95 -13.65 10.86
CA ALA A 79 3.87 -14.68 9.84
C ALA A 79 4.06 -16.02 10.57
N GLU A 80 2.97 -16.78 10.77
CA GLU A 80 3.08 -18.17 11.17
C GLU A 80 3.78 -18.90 10.03
N GLY A 81 5.10 -19.02 10.15
CA GLY A 81 5.91 -19.87 9.30
C GLY A 81 5.41 -21.30 9.43
N GLY A 82 4.80 -21.80 8.37
CA GLY A 82 4.53 -23.22 8.14
C GLY A 82 5.72 -23.94 7.53
#